data_AF-A0A523IPL8-F1
#
_entry.id   AF-A0A523IPL8-F1
#
_cell.length_a   1.000
_cell.length_b   1.000
_cell.length_c   1.000
_cell.angle_alpha   90.00
_cell.angle_beta   90.00
_cell.angle_gamma   90.00
#
_symmetry.space_group_name_H-M   'P 1'
#
loop_
_entity.id
_entity.type
_entity.pdbx_description
1 polymer ?
#
loop_
_entity_poly.entity_id
_entity_poly.type
_entity_poly.pdbx_seq_one_letter_code
_entity_poly.pdbx_strand_id
1 'polypeptide(L)'
;MPRKPRSYKKSRRPARRKRNARVSRIVLFTIGFILLVFFGLYGLNYLKQNVSSDFSNERLSATEMDNLIKEIDRSLAGAFFDAGISSKNIESKKVYNKGLEELMWEYKDMKIVPEKGITPQKVKKSLEDSIFKKFPIEHEIKSGKNSLTAYFKINDVTTHKIQFDFTNRKQPLSKPKKEKAEKEKLKEKKIKTSAKSKTSISKKETLNRNYTKSKIVIIVDDLGQTKKPIDQLLKIPASITFAVLPNLPYSIYAAEEADKKGRDVILHMPMEPKESSGYTAADAGDSTLLVGLPKDVILSKLNKSLSSIPHVKGINNHMGSKFMENGELTELILRDLKSKGLMFVDSKTSSESKGYETALELGMKTAQRDVFLDNSSKNSQYVKDQLKKLVNISKKKGFAIGICHPYPGTVKALAEMIPEINNEVEVVSISNIVNQNSKLGRN
;
A
#
# COMPACT_ATOMS: atom_id res chain seq x y z
N MET A 1 -42.46 -56.25 70.23
CA MET A 1 -43.64 -55.52 70.76
C MET A 1 -43.93 -54.29 69.91
N PRO A 2 -45.15 -54.08 69.39
CA PRO A 2 -45.56 -52.81 68.78
C PRO A 2 -46.33 -51.92 69.77
N ARG A 3 -46.08 -50.61 69.79
CA ARG A 3 -46.91 -49.61 70.50
C ARG A 3 -47.62 -48.69 69.50
N LYS A 4 -48.87 -48.34 69.83
CA LYS A 4 -49.84 -47.63 68.98
C LYS A 4 -49.46 -46.16 68.70
N PRO A 5 -49.98 -45.56 67.60
CA PRO A 5 -49.70 -44.17 67.23
C PRO A 5 -50.49 -43.16 68.07
N ARG A 6 -50.03 -41.90 68.11
CA ARG A 6 -50.79 -40.74 68.62
C ARG A 6 -51.07 -39.74 67.49
N SER A 7 -52.35 -39.49 67.26
CA SER A 7 -52.87 -38.39 66.43
C SER A 7 -53.09 -37.15 67.32
N TYR A 8 -52.85 -35.93 66.80
CA TYR A 8 -53.47 -34.74 67.38
C TYR A 8 -53.77 -33.59 66.39
N LYS A 9 -55.09 -33.37 66.22
CA LYS A 9 -55.87 -32.15 65.89
C LYS A 9 -55.28 -31.01 65.02
N LYS A 10 -56.06 -30.65 63.99
CA LYS A 10 -56.09 -29.33 63.31
C LYS A 10 -56.52 -28.20 64.26
N SER A 11 -55.98 -26.99 64.07
CA SER A 11 -56.60 -25.72 64.46
C SER A 11 -57.06 -24.92 63.21
N ARG A 12 -57.87 -23.87 63.39
CA ARG A 12 -58.48 -23.08 62.29
C ARG A 12 -58.39 -21.56 62.58
N ARG A 13 -58.39 -20.78 61.48
CA ARG A 13 -58.60 -19.30 61.36
C ARG A 13 -57.38 -18.40 61.66
N PRO A 14 -57.35 -17.13 61.18
CA PRO A 14 -58.23 -16.46 60.21
C PRO A 14 -57.50 -15.87 58.98
N ALA A 15 -58.26 -15.46 57.95
CA ALA A 15 -57.75 -14.63 56.86
C ALA A 15 -57.66 -13.14 57.28
N ARG A 16 -56.55 -12.46 56.97
CA ARG A 16 -56.44 -10.99 57.12
C ARG A 16 -55.60 -10.37 55.99
N ARG A 17 -56.11 -9.27 55.43
CA ARG A 17 -55.60 -8.45 54.32
C ARG A 17 -54.06 -8.36 54.20
N LYS A 18 -53.52 -8.50 52.98
CA LYS A 18 -52.23 -7.91 52.57
C LYS A 18 -52.39 -7.01 51.34
N ARG A 19 -52.73 -5.73 51.56
CA ARG A 19 -52.77 -4.68 50.51
C ARG A 19 -51.40 -4.04 50.25
N ASN A 20 -50.32 -4.59 50.82
CA ASN A 20 -48.98 -3.99 50.81
C ASN A 20 -47.98 -4.66 49.83
N ALA A 21 -48.43 -5.58 48.98
CA ALA A 21 -47.54 -6.39 48.14
C ALA A 21 -47.07 -5.72 46.83
N ARG A 22 -47.73 -4.65 46.34
CA ARG A 22 -47.36 -3.99 45.07
C ARG A 22 -46.23 -2.96 45.20
N VAL A 23 -46.23 -2.14 46.25
CA VAL A 23 -45.17 -1.13 46.47
C VAL A 23 -43.81 -1.81 46.71
N SER A 24 -43.81 -2.96 47.42
CA SER A 24 -42.61 -3.75 47.68
C SER A 24 -41.86 -4.17 46.40
N ARG A 25 -42.55 -4.61 45.33
CA ARG A 25 -41.85 -5.09 44.12
C ARG A 25 -41.14 -3.98 43.35
N ILE A 26 -41.76 -2.81 43.21
CA ILE A 26 -41.14 -1.68 42.50
C ILE A 26 -39.93 -1.17 43.30
N VAL A 27 -40.04 -1.06 44.63
CA VAL A 27 -38.94 -0.65 45.51
C VAL A 27 -37.81 -1.69 45.53
N LEU A 28 -38.10 -2.99 45.53
CA LEU A 28 -37.05 -4.02 45.38
C LEU A 28 -36.39 -3.97 43.99
N PHE A 29 -37.14 -3.67 42.92
CA PHE A 29 -36.56 -3.54 41.58
C PHE A 29 -35.68 -2.30 41.44
N THR A 30 -36.07 -1.15 42.01
CA THR A 30 -35.23 0.06 41.96
C THR A 30 -33.99 -0.09 42.84
N ILE A 31 -34.10 -0.67 44.04
CA ILE A 31 -32.93 -0.98 44.88
C ILE A 31 -32.02 -1.99 44.17
N GLY A 32 -32.58 -3.05 43.58
CA GLY A 32 -31.82 -4.04 42.81
C GLY A 32 -31.12 -3.45 41.59
N PHE A 33 -31.77 -2.56 40.85
CA PHE A 33 -31.18 -1.87 39.71
C PHE A 33 -30.08 -0.88 40.12
N ILE A 34 -30.30 -0.11 41.20
CA ILE A 34 -29.28 0.78 41.76
C ILE A 34 -28.07 -0.03 42.23
N LEU A 35 -28.27 -1.16 42.92
CA LEU A 35 -27.18 -2.05 43.30
C LEU A 35 -26.48 -2.66 42.08
N LEU A 36 -27.20 -3.08 41.04
CA LEU A 36 -26.59 -3.64 39.83
C LEU A 36 -25.78 -2.59 39.06
N VAL A 37 -26.25 -1.35 38.97
CA VAL A 37 -25.47 -0.23 38.42
C VAL A 37 -24.29 0.12 39.32
N PHE A 38 -24.44 0.08 40.64
CA PHE A 38 -23.35 0.37 41.59
C PHE A 38 -22.28 -0.72 41.58
N PHE A 39 -22.65 -2.01 41.57
CA PHE A 39 -21.71 -3.12 41.37
C PHE A 39 -21.17 -3.21 39.95
N GLY A 40 -21.91 -2.74 38.94
CA GLY A 40 -21.43 -2.62 37.57
C GLY A 40 -20.37 -1.52 37.42
N LEU A 41 -20.62 -0.34 37.99
CA LEU A 41 -19.66 0.78 38.02
C LEU A 41 -18.50 0.51 38.98
N TYR A 42 -18.73 -0.08 40.15
CA TYR A 42 -17.68 -0.51 41.05
C TYR A 42 -16.89 -1.66 40.44
N GLY A 43 -17.52 -2.58 39.71
CA GLY A 43 -16.85 -3.65 38.96
C GLY A 43 -16.03 -3.10 37.79
N LEU A 44 -16.55 -2.14 37.01
CA LEU A 44 -15.77 -1.44 36.00
C LEU A 44 -14.63 -0.61 36.59
N ASN A 45 -14.82 0.00 37.77
CA ASN A 45 -13.79 0.80 38.41
C ASN A 45 -12.76 -0.07 39.13
N TYR A 46 -13.16 -1.23 39.67
CA TYR A 46 -12.30 -2.29 40.18
C TYR A 46 -11.48 -2.89 39.05
N LEU A 47 -12.09 -3.18 37.89
CA LEU A 47 -11.37 -3.56 36.68
C LEU A 47 -10.47 -2.41 36.20
N LYS A 48 -10.89 -1.14 36.26
CA LYS A 48 -10.05 -0.02 35.81
C LYS A 48 -8.90 0.33 36.76
N GLN A 49 -9.01 -0.03 38.05
CA GLN A 49 -7.98 0.18 39.06
C GLN A 49 -7.09 -1.06 39.28
N ASN A 50 -7.61 -2.27 39.07
CA ASN A 50 -6.88 -3.54 39.22
C ASN A 50 -6.53 -4.21 37.87
N VAL A 51 -6.95 -3.65 36.74
CA VAL A 51 -6.29 -3.83 35.43
C VAL A 51 -5.39 -2.62 35.16
N SER A 52 -4.55 -2.30 36.15
CA SER A 52 -3.13 -2.11 35.86
C SER A 52 -2.51 -3.48 35.59
N SER A 53 -1.52 -3.55 34.71
CA SER A 53 -0.99 -4.80 34.16
C SER A 53 -0.16 -5.64 35.14
N ASP A 54 -0.82 -6.38 36.03
CA ASP A 54 -0.23 -7.53 36.72
C ASP A 54 -0.27 -8.76 35.78
N PHE A 55 0.70 -8.83 34.87
CA PHE A 55 1.08 -10.09 34.21
C PHE A 55 1.86 -10.94 35.21
N SER A 56 1.14 -11.63 36.10
CA SER A 56 1.74 -12.47 37.13
C SER A 56 2.25 -13.80 36.57
N ASN A 57 3.52 -13.85 36.18
CA ASN A 57 4.40 -15.03 36.15
C ASN A 57 3.95 -16.31 35.39
N GLU A 58 2.89 -16.31 34.59
CA GLU A 58 2.70 -17.37 33.58
C GLU A 58 3.72 -17.20 32.46
N ARG A 59 4.65 -18.15 32.35
CA ARG A 59 5.58 -18.22 31.22
C ARG A 59 4.79 -18.50 29.95
N LEU A 60 4.88 -17.60 28.97
CA LEU A 60 4.28 -17.78 27.64
C LEU A 60 4.70 -19.12 27.03
N SER A 61 3.77 -19.83 26.38
CA SER A 61 4.09 -21.04 25.62
C SER A 61 5.02 -20.74 24.44
N ALA A 62 5.62 -21.79 23.86
CA ALA A 62 6.48 -21.68 22.68
C ALA A 62 5.85 -20.87 21.54
N THR A 63 4.57 -21.13 21.26
CA THR A 63 3.80 -20.50 20.18
C THR A 63 3.45 -19.05 20.49
N GLU A 64 3.12 -18.73 21.74
CA GLU A 64 2.84 -17.35 22.16
C GLU A 64 4.11 -16.50 22.15
N MET A 65 5.24 -17.07 22.61
CA MET A 65 6.54 -16.42 22.59
C MET A 65 7.01 -16.14 21.15
N ASP A 66 6.88 -17.10 20.23
CA ASP A 66 7.20 -16.94 18.80
C ASP A 66 6.30 -15.87 18.12
N ASN A 67 4.99 -15.90 18.39
CA ASN A 67 4.07 -14.88 17.88
C ASN A 67 4.40 -13.48 18.41
N LEU A 68 4.70 -13.34 19.71
CA LEU A 68 5.10 -12.09 20.33
C LEU A 68 6.43 -11.57 19.78
N ILE A 69 7.43 -12.45 19.58
CA ILE A 69 8.69 -12.10 18.89
C ILE A 69 8.41 -11.55 17.50
N LYS A 70 7.53 -12.20 16.72
CA LYS A 70 7.12 -11.74 15.38
C LYS A 70 6.35 -10.42 15.39
N GLU A 71 5.64 -10.06 16.45
CA GLU A 71 4.97 -8.75 16.61
C GLU A 71 5.92 -7.63 17.00
N ILE A 72 6.87 -7.94 17.90
CA ILE A 72 7.97 -7.05 18.25
C ILE A 72 8.83 -6.77 17.03
N ASP A 73 9.13 -7.78 16.21
CA ASP A 73 9.91 -7.62 14.97
C ASP A 73 9.23 -6.71 13.94
N ARG A 74 7.91 -6.89 13.75
CA ARG A 74 7.07 -5.99 12.93
C ARG A 74 7.12 -4.55 13.45
N SER A 75 7.13 -4.37 14.77
CA SER A 75 7.11 -3.06 15.42
C SER A 75 8.50 -2.41 15.53
N LEU A 76 9.57 -3.21 15.58
CA LEU A 76 10.96 -2.76 15.56
C LEU A 76 11.31 -2.07 14.24
N ALA A 77 10.81 -2.60 13.12
CA ALA A 77 10.93 -1.94 11.83
C ALA A 77 10.31 -0.53 11.86
N GLY A 78 9.13 -0.37 12.48
CA GLY A 78 8.48 0.92 12.73
C GLY A 78 9.30 1.84 13.65
N ALA A 79 9.81 1.32 14.77
CA ALA A 79 10.62 2.11 15.70
C ALA A 79 11.95 2.60 15.07
N PHE A 80 12.62 1.77 14.26
CA PHE A 80 13.81 2.22 13.54
C PHE A 80 13.46 3.28 12.48
N PHE A 81 12.32 3.13 11.80
CA PHE A 81 11.80 4.12 10.87
C PHE A 81 11.48 5.48 11.54
N ASP A 82 10.75 5.50 12.66
CA ASP A 82 10.45 6.69 13.45
C ASP A 82 11.74 7.39 13.95
N ALA A 83 12.74 6.59 14.37
CA ALA A 83 14.07 7.07 14.72
C ALA A 83 14.84 7.65 13.51
N GLY A 84 14.45 7.32 12.27
CA GLY A 84 15.04 7.76 11.01
C GLY A 84 16.16 6.85 10.48
N ILE A 85 16.31 5.66 11.05
CA ILE A 85 17.40 4.71 10.80
C ILE A 85 17.09 3.91 9.53
N SER A 86 17.98 3.98 8.53
CA SER A 86 17.83 3.18 7.31
C SER A 86 18.29 1.73 7.49
N SER A 87 17.54 0.79 6.92
CA SER A 87 17.85 -0.65 6.89
C SER A 87 19.24 -0.98 6.32
N LYS A 88 19.77 -0.14 5.41
CA LYS A 88 21.13 -0.29 4.84
C LYS A 88 22.26 -0.21 5.89
N ASN A 89 21.98 0.38 7.05
CA ASN A 89 22.92 0.52 8.17
C ASN A 89 22.69 -0.53 9.26
N ILE A 90 21.80 -1.50 9.04
CA ILE A 90 21.50 -2.60 9.96
C ILE A 90 22.29 -3.82 9.48
N GLU A 91 23.44 -4.07 10.12
CA GLU A 91 24.18 -5.32 9.97
C GLU A 91 23.52 -6.43 10.82
N SER A 92 22.42 -7.00 10.31
CA SER A 92 21.77 -8.17 10.89
C SER A 92 22.44 -9.46 10.40
N LYS A 93 23.50 -9.90 11.10
CA LYS A 93 24.08 -11.24 10.90
C LYS A 93 24.53 -11.90 12.21
N LYS A 94 23.53 -12.42 12.94
CA LYS A 94 23.45 -13.85 13.31
C LYS A 94 22.11 -14.09 14.00
N VAL A 95 21.29 -14.97 13.42
CA VAL A 95 20.21 -15.64 14.12
C VAL A 95 20.81 -16.88 14.76
N TYR A 96 20.62 -17.06 16.06
CA TYR A 96 20.90 -18.33 16.72
C TYR A 96 19.57 -18.93 17.13
N ASN A 97 19.33 -20.18 16.75
CA ASN A 97 18.35 -20.99 17.44
C ASN A 97 18.90 -21.23 18.84
N LYS A 98 18.32 -20.56 19.83
CA LYS A 98 18.54 -20.89 21.24
C LYS A 98 17.34 -21.67 21.72
N GLY A 99 17.59 -22.58 22.65
CA GLY A 99 16.55 -23.35 23.28
C GLY A 99 16.78 -23.59 24.76
N LEU A 100 15.68 -23.81 25.45
CA LEU A 100 15.61 -24.28 26.82
C LEU A 100 14.51 -25.33 26.84
N GLU A 101 14.85 -26.59 27.16
CA GLU A 101 13.94 -27.73 27.05
C GLU A 101 13.34 -27.84 25.62
N GLU A 102 12.02 -27.71 25.46
CA GLU A 102 11.33 -27.81 24.16
C GLU A 102 11.15 -26.44 23.45
N LEU A 103 11.52 -25.33 24.10
CA LEU A 103 11.42 -23.99 23.52
C LEU A 103 12.56 -23.78 22.51
N MET A 104 12.22 -23.35 21.29
CA MET A 104 13.17 -22.94 20.25
C MET A 104 12.78 -21.56 19.74
N TRP A 105 13.69 -20.58 19.81
CA TRP A 105 13.43 -19.23 19.32
C TRP A 105 14.63 -18.64 18.55
N GLU A 106 14.32 -17.72 17.64
CA GLU A 106 15.31 -16.95 16.90
C GLU A 106 15.86 -15.81 17.75
N TYR A 107 17.09 -15.95 18.26
CA TYR A 107 17.78 -14.83 18.91
C TYR A 107 18.31 -13.84 17.87
N LYS A 108 17.92 -12.57 17.97
CA LYS A 108 18.26 -11.53 16.99
C LYS A 108 19.32 -10.57 17.52
N ASP A 109 20.57 -10.73 17.06
CA ASP A 109 21.66 -9.76 17.29
C ASP A 109 21.76 -8.80 16.10
N MET A 110 21.56 -7.50 16.36
CA MET A 110 21.62 -6.44 15.35
C MET A 110 22.73 -5.45 15.70
N LYS A 111 23.58 -5.11 14.73
CA LYS A 111 24.37 -3.88 14.77
C LYS A 111 23.76 -2.84 13.85
N ILE A 112 23.67 -1.61 14.33
CA ILE A 112 23.04 -0.49 13.65
C ILE A 112 23.99 0.71 13.73
N VAL A 113 24.22 1.37 12.59
CA VAL A 113 25.01 2.61 12.51
C VAL A 113 24.11 3.76 12.05
N PRO A 114 23.45 4.49 12.96
CA PRO A 114 22.44 5.49 12.59
C PRO A 114 22.99 6.63 11.71
N GLU A 115 22.16 7.15 10.81
CA GLU A 115 22.49 8.32 10.00
C GLU A 115 22.95 9.54 10.82
N LYS A 116 23.82 10.35 10.20
CA LYS A 116 24.28 11.64 10.74
C LYS A 116 23.08 12.53 11.11
N GLY A 117 22.94 12.81 12.40
CA GLY A 117 21.85 13.63 12.96
C GLY A 117 20.87 12.85 13.84
N ILE A 118 20.90 11.52 13.81
CA ILE A 118 20.15 10.68 14.75
C ILE A 118 20.91 10.63 16.08
N THR A 119 20.21 10.88 17.18
CA THR A 119 20.77 10.89 18.54
C THR A 119 20.33 9.67 19.35
N PRO A 120 21.11 9.22 20.35
CA PRO A 120 20.70 8.15 21.26
C PRO A 120 19.34 8.42 21.94
N GLN A 121 19.05 9.70 22.24
CA GLN A 121 17.77 10.12 22.84
C GLN A 121 16.59 9.91 21.88
N LYS A 122 16.74 10.21 20.58
CA LYS A 122 15.69 9.97 19.57
C LYS A 122 15.42 8.47 19.43
N VAL A 123 16.47 7.66 19.38
CA VAL A 123 16.35 6.19 19.32
C VAL A 123 15.67 5.64 20.56
N LYS A 124 16.10 6.06 21.77
CA LYS A 124 15.48 5.63 23.04
C LYS A 124 13.98 5.96 23.06
N LYS A 125 13.60 7.19 22.73
CA LYS A 125 12.19 7.61 22.72
C LYS A 125 11.36 6.77 21.74
N SER A 126 11.88 6.50 20.55
CA SER A 126 11.14 5.68 19.58
C SER A 126 10.96 4.23 20.04
N LEU A 127 11.98 3.59 20.62
CA LEU A 127 11.83 2.26 21.22
C LEU A 127 10.83 2.27 22.39
N GLU A 128 10.78 3.34 23.16
CA GLU A 128 9.80 3.51 24.24
C GLU A 128 8.37 3.62 23.72
N ASP A 129 8.13 4.47 22.72
CA ASP A 129 6.79 4.75 22.16
C ASP A 129 6.28 3.62 21.25
N SER A 130 7.18 2.89 20.56
CA SER A 130 6.81 1.84 19.60
C SER A 130 7.05 0.41 20.07
N ILE A 131 7.84 0.17 21.13
CA ILE A 131 8.02 -1.17 21.73
C ILE A 131 7.59 -1.19 23.21
N PHE A 132 8.31 -0.48 24.09
CA PHE A 132 8.23 -0.73 25.54
C PHE A 132 6.88 -0.35 26.18
N LYS A 133 6.12 0.57 25.58
CA LYS A 133 4.73 0.88 25.99
C LYS A 133 3.67 -0.03 25.37
N LYS A 134 4.02 -0.84 24.37
CA LYS A 134 3.07 -1.61 23.55
C LYS A 134 3.13 -3.13 23.78
N PHE A 135 4.29 -3.66 24.18
CA PHE A 135 4.49 -5.10 24.40
C PHE A 135 4.84 -5.40 25.86
N PRO A 136 4.27 -6.46 26.46
CA PRO A 136 4.56 -6.88 27.83
C PRO A 136 5.92 -7.60 27.86
N ILE A 137 7.01 -6.83 27.74
CA ILE A 137 8.38 -7.35 27.74
C ILE A 137 9.29 -6.68 28.76
N GLU A 138 10.18 -7.48 29.33
CA GLU A 138 11.34 -6.96 30.05
C GLU A 138 12.32 -6.33 29.05
N HIS A 139 12.92 -5.21 29.43
CA HIS A 139 13.91 -4.54 28.61
C HIS A 139 15.01 -3.87 29.43
N GLU A 140 16.23 -3.85 28.90
CA GLU A 140 17.38 -3.17 29.49
C GLU A 140 18.05 -2.28 28.43
N ILE A 141 18.35 -1.02 28.78
CA ILE A 141 19.05 -0.08 27.89
C ILE A 141 20.37 0.34 28.54
N LYS A 142 21.49 0.00 27.89
CA LYS A 142 22.84 0.43 28.26
C LYS A 142 23.27 1.57 27.33
N SER A 143 23.51 2.75 27.90
CA SER A 143 23.93 3.94 27.16
C SER A 143 25.41 4.26 27.42
N GLY A 144 26.17 4.47 26.36
CA GLY A 144 27.53 5.01 26.38
C GLY A 144 27.61 6.37 25.66
N LYS A 145 28.81 6.98 25.65
CA LYS A 145 29.02 8.34 25.11
C LYS A 145 28.55 8.51 23.66
N ASN A 146 28.76 7.50 22.82
CA ASN A 146 28.35 7.45 21.41
C ASN A 146 27.76 6.07 21.05
N SER A 147 27.15 5.38 22.01
CA SER A 147 26.60 4.03 21.80
C SER A 147 25.36 3.80 22.63
N LEU A 148 24.46 2.94 22.15
CA LEU A 148 23.30 2.46 22.89
C LEU A 148 23.17 0.97 22.63
N THR A 149 22.86 0.16 23.64
CA THR A 149 22.47 -1.24 23.44
C THR A 149 21.18 -1.51 24.17
N ALA A 150 20.17 -1.99 23.43
CA ALA A 150 18.91 -2.43 23.98
C ALA A 150 18.85 -3.97 23.99
N TYR A 151 18.41 -4.54 25.11
CA TYR A 151 18.13 -5.97 25.28
C TYR A 151 16.65 -6.15 25.55
N PHE A 152 16.00 -7.08 24.84
CA PHE A 152 14.60 -7.44 25.07
C PHE A 152 14.55 -8.86 25.62
N LYS A 153 13.72 -9.08 26.63
CA LYS A 153 13.51 -10.41 27.23
C LYS A 153 12.03 -10.75 27.32
N ILE A 154 11.74 -12.05 27.15
CA ILE A 154 10.43 -12.68 27.33
C ILE A 154 10.70 -13.96 28.13
N ASN A 155 9.94 -14.25 29.18
CA ASN A 155 10.18 -15.41 30.08
C ASN A 155 11.64 -15.52 30.58
N ASP A 156 12.22 -14.44 31.13
CA ASP A 156 13.65 -14.31 31.51
C ASP A 156 14.67 -14.41 30.34
N VAL A 157 14.25 -14.87 29.17
CA VAL A 157 15.09 -15.19 28.01
C VAL A 157 15.27 -13.97 27.13
N THR A 158 16.52 -13.58 26.91
CA THR A 158 16.84 -12.53 25.92
C THR A 158 16.51 -13.01 24.51
N THR A 159 15.62 -12.29 23.82
CA THR A 159 15.22 -12.56 22.43
C THR A 159 15.89 -11.63 21.44
N HIS A 160 16.12 -10.37 21.82
CA HIS A 160 16.78 -9.37 20.97
C HIS A 160 17.95 -8.69 21.69
N LYS A 161 18.99 -8.36 20.92
CA LYS A 161 20.08 -7.47 21.30
C LYS A 161 20.35 -6.53 20.13
N ILE A 162 20.20 -5.23 20.38
CA ILE A 162 20.25 -4.21 19.33
C ILE A 162 21.32 -3.19 19.74
N GLN A 163 22.46 -3.21 19.04
CA GLN A 163 23.61 -2.35 19.30
C GLN A 163 23.64 -1.19 18.31
N PHE A 164 23.49 0.04 18.79
CA PHE A 164 23.60 1.26 18.01
C PHE A 164 24.98 1.90 18.24
N ASP A 165 25.72 2.10 17.15
CA ASP A 165 27.00 2.80 17.14
C ASP A 165 26.86 4.14 16.43
N PHE A 166 27.05 5.23 17.16
CA PHE A 166 26.95 6.61 16.65
C PHE A 166 28.33 7.17 16.24
N THR A 167 29.38 6.36 16.19
CA THR A 167 30.77 6.78 15.93
C THR A 167 31.20 6.76 14.45
N ASN A 168 30.52 7.48 13.56
CA ASN A 168 31.23 7.93 12.33
C ASN A 168 30.69 9.19 11.63
N ARG A 169 31.62 9.93 11.00
CA ARG A 169 31.33 11.06 10.09
C ARG A 169 31.75 10.76 8.63
N LYS A 170 31.93 9.49 8.25
CA LYS A 170 32.33 9.09 6.88
C LYS A 170 31.50 7.91 6.33
N GLN A 171 31.19 8.05 5.04
CA GLN A 171 30.67 7.13 3.99
C GLN A 171 29.97 5.79 4.33
N PRO A 172 28.97 5.37 3.51
CA PRO A 172 28.32 4.07 3.64
C PRO A 172 29.30 2.90 3.41
N LEU A 173 29.04 1.80 4.13
CA LEU A 173 29.80 0.54 4.07
C LEU A 173 29.87 0.00 2.63
N SER A 174 31.08 -0.19 2.12
CA SER A 174 31.34 -0.65 0.76
C SER A 174 31.23 -2.17 0.63
N LYS A 175 30.53 -2.64 -0.42
CA LYS A 175 30.51 -4.07 -0.79
C LYS A 175 31.91 -4.52 -1.28
N PRO A 176 32.30 -5.79 -1.04
CA PRO A 176 33.60 -6.30 -1.50
C PRO A 176 33.72 -6.27 -3.03
N LYS A 177 34.87 -5.79 -3.53
CA LYS A 177 35.21 -5.78 -4.95
C LYS A 177 35.59 -7.18 -5.44
N LYS A 178 34.77 -7.78 -6.30
CA LYS A 178 35.19 -8.69 -7.40
C LYS A 178 33.97 -8.98 -8.29
N GLU A 179 33.81 -8.18 -9.35
CA GLU A 179 33.10 -8.48 -10.61
C GLU A 179 32.96 -7.19 -11.45
N LYS A 180 34.06 -6.78 -12.09
CA LYS A 180 34.04 -5.74 -13.12
C LYS A 180 35.18 -5.96 -14.11
N ALA A 181 35.19 -7.14 -14.71
CA ALA A 181 36.21 -7.57 -15.66
C ALA A 181 35.70 -8.58 -16.72
N GLU A 182 34.41 -8.57 -17.08
CA GLU A 182 33.89 -9.51 -18.10
C GLU A 182 32.71 -9.04 -18.98
N LYS A 183 32.35 -7.74 -18.98
CA LYS A 183 31.23 -7.23 -19.82
C LYS A 183 31.61 -6.18 -20.88
N GLU A 184 32.90 -6.04 -21.19
CA GLU A 184 33.39 -5.18 -22.30
C GLU A 184 33.96 -5.97 -23.49
N LYS A 185 33.99 -7.31 -23.46
CA LYS A 185 34.41 -8.16 -24.59
C LYS A 185 33.24 -8.77 -25.38
N LEU A 186 32.23 -7.97 -25.75
CA LEU A 186 31.16 -8.44 -26.67
C LEU A 186 30.43 -7.33 -27.45
N LYS A 187 31.17 -6.28 -27.88
CA LYS A 187 30.68 -5.27 -28.83
C LYS A 187 31.71 -4.89 -29.91
N GLU A 188 32.40 -5.86 -30.48
CA GLU A 188 33.23 -5.61 -31.68
C GLU A 188 33.40 -6.87 -32.55
N LYS A 189 32.38 -7.19 -33.36
CA LYS A 189 32.48 -7.98 -34.61
C LYS A 189 31.12 -8.09 -35.32
N LYS A 190 30.98 -7.38 -36.45
CA LYS A 190 30.26 -7.70 -37.70
C LYS A 190 29.69 -6.45 -38.39
N ILE A 191 30.58 -5.76 -39.12
CA ILE A 191 30.25 -4.95 -40.30
C ILE A 191 31.20 -5.43 -41.41
N LYS A 192 30.76 -5.35 -42.69
CA LYS A 192 31.26 -6.09 -43.88
C LYS A 192 30.76 -7.56 -43.87
N THR A 193 30.13 -8.09 -44.91
CA THR A 193 29.78 -7.65 -46.28
C THR A 193 28.27 -7.91 -46.53
N SER A 194 27.55 -7.23 -47.43
CA SER A 194 27.57 -7.40 -48.89
C SER A 194 26.70 -6.33 -49.56
N ALA A 195 26.90 -6.06 -50.85
CA ALA A 195 26.16 -5.04 -51.61
C ALA A 195 25.44 -5.62 -52.83
N LYS A 196 24.43 -4.87 -53.31
CA LYS A 196 23.66 -5.02 -54.56
C LYS A 196 22.65 -6.18 -54.63
N SER A 197 21.37 -5.80 -54.62
CA SER A 197 20.55 -5.93 -55.83
C SER A 197 19.60 -4.72 -55.96
N LYS A 198 19.29 -4.30 -57.20
CA LYS A 198 18.36 -3.21 -57.56
C LYS A 198 17.19 -3.79 -58.38
N THR A 199 16.13 -2.98 -58.56
CA THR A 199 15.09 -3.04 -59.63
C THR A 199 13.94 -4.04 -59.30
N SER A 200 12.63 -3.71 -59.42
CA SER A 200 11.94 -2.43 -59.72
C SER A 200 10.50 -2.37 -59.19
N ILE A 201 10.01 -1.12 -58.98
CA ILE A 201 8.66 -0.59 -59.27
C ILE A 201 7.44 -1.53 -59.12
N SER A 202 6.54 -1.16 -58.20
CA SER A 202 5.10 -1.06 -58.53
C SER A 202 4.47 0.14 -57.80
N LYS A 203 3.43 0.71 -58.40
CA LYS A 203 2.77 1.98 -58.05
C LYS A 203 1.26 1.77 -58.13
N LYS A 204 0.49 2.48 -57.29
CA LYS A 204 -0.91 2.21 -56.85
C LYS A 204 -0.93 1.30 -55.61
N GLU A 205 -1.81 1.50 -54.63
CA GLU A 205 -3.07 2.26 -54.66
C GLU A 205 -3.14 3.42 -53.66
N THR A 206 -3.58 4.58 -54.14
CA THR A 206 -4.10 5.65 -53.30
C THR A 206 -5.52 5.29 -52.85
N LEU A 207 -5.65 4.53 -51.76
CA LEU A 207 -6.95 4.40 -51.10
C LEU A 207 -7.35 5.76 -50.52
N ASN A 208 -8.54 6.24 -50.94
CA ASN A 208 -9.30 7.27 -50.23
C ASN A 208 -9.65 6.77 -48.83
N ARG A 209 -8.72 6.90 -47.89
CA ARG A 209 -9.03 6.76 -46.48
C ARG A 209 -9.66 8.07 -46.04
N ASN A 210 -10.99 8.06 -45.91
CA ASN A 210 -11.71 8.98 -45.03
C ASN A 210 -11.23 8.71 -43.60
N TYR A 211 -10.09 9.29 -43.23
CA TYR A 211 -9.51 9.11 -41.92
C TYR A 211 -10.39 9.79 -40.89
N THR A 212 -11.14 8.99 -40.13
CA THR A 212 -11.44 9.33 -38.75
C THR A 212 -10.12 9.70 -38.07
N LYS A 213 -10.07 10.86 -37.40
CA LYS A 213 -8.85 11.33 -36.72
C LYS A 213 -8.35 10.22 -35.79
N SER A 214 -7.04 9.94 -35.80
CA SER A 214 -6.47 8.99 -34.86
C SER A 214 -6.64 9.51 -33.43
N LYS A 215 -6.80 8.61 -32.47
CA LYS A 215 -7.14 8.96 -31.09
C LYS A 215 -5.91 9.03 -30.19
N ILE A 216 -5.86 9.97 -29.27
CA ILE A 216 -4.90 9.92 -28.16
C ILE A 216 -5.63 9.94 -26.83
N VAL A 217 -5.13 9.15 -25.88
CA VAL A 217 -5.53 9.23 -24.48
C VAL A 217 -4.41 9.89 -23.70
N ILE A 218 -4.78 10.77 -22.79
CA ILE A 218 -3.87 11.40 -21.83
C ILE A 218 -4.39 11.06 -20.43
N ILE A 219 -3.58 10.35 -19.66
CA ILE A 219 -3.80 10.04 -18.25
C ILE A 219 -2.86 10.92 -17.42
N VAL A 220 -3.38 11.59 -16.40
CA VAL A 220 -2.57 12.33 -15.43
C VAL A 220 -2.61 11.61 -14.08
N ASP A 221 -1.46 11.05 -13.71
CA ASP A 221 -1.17 10.35 -12.45
C ASP A 221 -0.97 11.34 -11.29
N ASP A 222 -0.72 10.80 -10.09
CA ASP A 222 -0.40 11.54 -8.84
C ASP A 222 -1.37 12.67 -8.44
N LEU A 223 -2.64 12.60 -8.87
CA LEU A 223 -3.66 13.55 -8.43
C LEU A 223 -4.13 13.24 -7.00
N GLY A 224 -4.44 14.30 -6.24
CA GLY A 224 -4.98 14.21 -4.88
C GLY A 224 -4.17 14.98 -3.81
N GLN A 225 -2.88 15.24 -4.03
CA GLN A 225 -2.06 15.92 -3.01
C GLN A 225 -2.34 17.43 -2.90
N THR A 226 -2.59 18.12 -4.02
CA THR A 226 -2.84 19.57 -4.03
C THR A 226 -3.92 19.95 -5.05
N LYS A 227 -4.73 20.96 -4.70
CA LYS A 227 -5.85 21.45 -5.52
C LYS A 227 -5.44 22.11 -6.83
N LYS A 228 -4.35 22.90 -6.80
CA LYS A 228 -3.93 23.77 -7.92
C LYS A 228 -3.80 23.05 -9.28
N PRO A 229 -3.07 21.93 -9.43
CA PRO A 229 -2.96 21.25 -10.71
C PRO A 229 -4.30 20.65 -11.18
N ILE A 230 -5.13 20.15 -10.26
CA ILE A 230 -6.48 19.64 -10.56
C ILE A 230 -7.30 20.75 -11.24
N ASP A 231 -7.36 21.93 -10.61
CA ASP A 231 -8.07 23.11 -11.13
C ASP A 231 -7.53 23.58 -12.49
N GLN A 232 -6.23 23.44 -12.75
CA GLN A 232 -5.62 23.81 -14.03
C GLN A 232 -5.95 22.78 -15.13
N LEU A 233 -5.89 21.49 -14.82
CA LEU A 233 -6.25 20.41 -15.75
C LEU A 233 -7.73 20.45 -16.12
N LEU A 234 -8.62 20.79 -15.18
CA LEU A 234 -10.07 20.92 -15.41
C LEU A 234 -10.43 22.06 -16.38
N LYS A 235 -9.54 23.04 -16.60
CA LYS A 235 -9.74 24.14 -17.57
C LYS A 235 -9.35 23.76 -19.00
N ILE A 236 -8.58 22.69 -19.20
CA ILE A 236 -8.19 22.23 -20.54
C ILE A 236 -9.43 21.61 -21.23
N PRO A 237 -9.83 22.05 -22.43
CA PRO A 237 -11.05 21.56 -23.10
C PRO A 237 -10.82 20.21 -23.80
N ALA A 238 -10.52 19.17 -23.01
CA ALA A 238 -10.33 17.81 -23.49
C ALA A 238 -10.64 16.73 -22.43
N SER A 239 -10.90 15.51 -22.91
CA SER A 239 -11.27 14.33 -22.12
C SER A 239 -10.07 13.65 -21.43
N ILE A 240 -9.28 14.44 -20.70
CA ILE A 240 -8.14 13.95 -19.91
C ILE A 240 -8.65 12.99 -18.82
N THR A 241 -8.02 11.82 -18.71
CA THR A 241 -8.31 10.84 -17.65
C THR A 241 -7.54 11.20 -16.38
N PHE A 242 -8.22 11.19 -15.24
CA PHE A 242 -7.65 11.55 -13.94
C PHE A 242 -7.33 10.28 -13.16
N ALA A 243 -6.05 10.04 -12.88
CA ALA A 243 -5.58 8.95 -12.05
C ALA A 243 -5.26 9.50 -10.65
N VAL A 244 -6.07 9.10 -9.67
CA VAL A 244 -6.12 9.72 -8.34
C VAL A 244 -5.56 8.77 -7.28
N LEU A 245 -4.58 9.22 -6.52
CA LEU A 245 -4.01 8.47 -5.39
C LEU A 245 -5.05 8.37 -4.25
N PRO A 246 -5.16 7.23 -3.56
CA PRO A 246 -6.10 7.06 -2.45
C PRO A 246 -5.72 7.91 -1.23
N ASN A 247 -6.72 8.33 -0.45
CA ASN A 247 -6.57 8.93 0.88
C ASN A 247 -5.71 10.22 0.98
N LEU A 248 -5.58 11.01 -0.09
CA LEU A 248 -4.91 12.33 -0.04
C LEU A 248 -5.93 13.48 0.15
N PRO A 249 -5.50 14.68 0.62
CA PRO A 249 -6.41 15.77 1.02
C PRO A 249 -7.38 16.26 -0.06
N TYR A 250 -7.06 16.08 -1.34
CA TYR A 250 -7.89 16.48 -2.47
C TYR A 250 -8.28 15.28 -3.38
N SER A 251 -8.17 14.04 -2.92
CA SER A 251 -8.51 12.86 -3.73
C SER A 251 -9.99 12.82 -4.12
N ILE A 252 -10.90 13.02 -3.14
CA ILE A 252 -12.34 13.10 -3.40
C ILE A 252 -12.67 14.29 -4.32
N TYR A 253 -12.07 15.45 -4.04
CA TYR A 253 -12.22 16.65 -4.88
C TYR A 253 -11.79 16.42 -6.34
N ALA A 254 -10.66 15.75 -6.57
CA ALA A 254 -10.17 15.42 -7.90
C ALA A 254 -11.15 14.53 -8.68
N ALA A 255 -11.74 13.55 -8.00
CA ALA A 255 -12.67 12.60 -8.58
C ALA A 255 -14.03 13.23 -8.90
N GLU A 256 -14.64 13.93 -7.94
CA GLU A 256 -15.93 14.59 -8.14
C GLU A 256 -15.90 15.64 -9.25
N GLU A 257 -14.88 16.50 -9.28
CA GLU A 257 -14.80 17.57 -10.28
C GLU A 257 -14.45 17.04 -11.68
N ALA A 258 -13.74 15.91 -11.75
CA ALA A 258 -13.52 15.21 -13.01
C ALA A 258 -14.83 14.59 -13.53
N ASP A 259 -15.59 13.90 -12.69
CA ASP A 259 -16.88 13.30 -13.07
C ASP A 259 -17.92 14.35 -13.48
N LYS A 260 -18.02 15.46 -12.73
CA LYS A 260 -18.84 16.66 -13.10
C LYS A 260 -18.44 17.26 -14.46
N LYS A 261 -17.22 17.01 -14.96
CA LYS A 261 -16.74 17.40 -16.30
C LYS A 261 -16.81 16.27 -17.32
N GLY A 262 -17.46 15.15 -17.01
CA GLY A 262 -17.59 13.98 -17.89
C GLY A 262 -16.28 13.22 -18.13
N ARG A 263 -15.26 13.42 -17.28
CA ARG A 263 -13.95 12.78 -17.43
C ARG A 263 -13.95 11.38 -16.81
N ASP A 264 -12.95 10.59 -17.20
CA ASP A 264 -12.73 9.31 -16.54
C ASP A 264 -11.89 9.50 -15.29
N VAL A 265 -12.35 8.91 -14.19
CA VAL A 265 -11.60 8.76 -12.93
C VAL A 265 -11.13 7.32 -12.83
N ILE A 266 -9.84 7.13 -12.55
CA ILE A 266 -9.26 5.84 -12.18
C ILE A 266 -8.49 5.97 -10.86
N LEU A 267 -8.44 4.89 -10.09
CA LEU A 267 -7.59 4.81 -8.91
C LEU A 267 -6.13 4.66 -9.36
N HIS A 268 -5.27 5.57 -8.93
CA HIS A 268 -3.82 5.43 -9.05
C HIS A 268 -3.31 4.62 -7.87
N MET A 269 -3.16 3.30 -8.03
CA MET A 269 -2.98 2.39 -6.90
C MET A 269 -1.49 2.27 -6.51
N PRO A 270 -1.07 2.63 -5.28
CA PRO A 270 0.31 2.48 -4.83
C PRO A 270 0.71 1.01 -4.73
N MET A 271 1.83 0.65 -5.38
CA MET A 271 2.34 -0.72 -5.43
C MET A 271 3.87 -0.74 -5.32
N GLU A 272 4.41 -1.82 -4.76
CA GLU A 272 5.85 -1.98 -4.51
C GLU A 272 6.70 -1.94 -5.81
N PRO A 273 7.65 -1.01 -5.96
CA PRO A 273 8.68 -1.05 -6.98
C PRO A 273 9.86 -1.95 -6.59
N LYS A 274 10.76 -2.18 -7.55
CA LYS A 274 12.08 -2.79 -7.30
C LYS A 274 12.94 -1.89 -6.43
N GLU A 275 13.79 -2.49 -5.60
CA GLU A 275 14.78 -1.81 -4.75
C GLU A 275 15.68 -0.83 -5.54
N SER A 276 15.93 -1.12 -6.82
CA SER A 276 16.70 -0.26 -7.73
C SER A 276 16.07 1.12 -8.00
N SER A 277 14.81 1.33 -7.61
CA SER A 277 14.15 2.64 -7.63
C SER A 277 14.60 3.58 -6.50
N GLY A 278 15.29 3.05 -5.48
CA GLY A 278 15.59 3.78 -4.24
C GLY A 278 14.43 3.84 -3.24
N TYR A 279 13.26 3.32 -3.61
CA TYR A 279 12.10 3.17 -2.74
C TYR A 279 12.37 2.16 -1.61
N THR A 280 11.86 2.48 -0.44
CA THR A 280 12.00 1.71 0.79
C THR A 280 10.65 1.47 1.44
N ALA A 281 10.57 0.58 2.42
CA ALA A 281 9.35 0.40 3.20
C ALA A 281 8.90 1.69 3.93
N ALA A 282 9.82 2.65 4.13
CA ALA A 282 9.53 3.97 4.68
C ALA A 282 8.76 4.89 3.69
N ASP A 283 8.85 4.62 2.39
CA ASP A 283 8.11 5.32 1.34
C ASP A 283 6.73 4.66 1.06
N ALA A 284 6.45 3.54 1.72
CA ALA A 284 5.20 2.80 1.58
C ALA A 284 4.11 3.32 2.52
N GLY A 285 3.32 4.29 2.04
CA GLY A 285 2.10 4.72 2.72
C GLY A 285 1.08 3.59 2.87
N ASP A 286 0.13 3.73 3.80
CA ASP A 286 -0.82 2.67 4.23
C ASP A 286 -1.60 1.98 3.11
N SER A 287 -1.80 2.65 1.98
CA SER A 287 -2.54 2.10 0.83
C SER A 287 -1.69 1.20 -0.08
N THR A 288 -0.38 1.08 0.16
CA THR A 288 0.55 0.37 -0.76
C THR A 288 0.37 -1.15 -0.73
N LEU A 289 0.29 -1.75 -1.93
CA LEU A 289 0.37 -3.20 -2.11
C LEU A 289 1.83 -3.65 -2.16
N LEU A 290 2.25 -4.46 -1.20
CA LEU A 290 3.59 -5.05 -1.11
C LEU A 290 3.53 -6.55 -1.38
N VAL A 291 4.55 -7.09 -2.05
CA VAL A 291 4.62 -8.51 -2.43
C VAL A 291 4.71 -9.44 -1.22
N GLY A 292 5.25 -8.95 -0.10
CA GLY A 292 5.34 -9.71 1.16
C GLY A 292 4.07 -9.69 2.02
N LEU A 293 2.98 -9.04 1.60
CA LEU A 293 1.73 -9.03 2.36
C LEU A 293 0.89 -10.29 2.09
N PRO A 294 0.12 -10.78 3.09
CA PRO A 294 -0.90 -11.80 2.88
C PRO A 294 -1.94 -11.36 1.82
N LYS A 295 -2.43 -12.33 1.04
CA LYS A 295 -3.34 -12.09 -0.11
C LYS A 295 -4.65 -11.39 0.29
N ASP A 296 -5.20 -11.75 1.44
CA ASP A 296 -6.37 -11.11 2.05
C ASP A 296 -6.09 -9.66 2.46
N VAL A 297 -4.89 -9.37 2.99
CA VAL A 297 -4.46 -8.00 3.32
C VAL A 297 -4.27 -7.16 2.05
N ILE A 298 -3.72 -7.74 0.98
CA ILE A 298 -3.61 -7.09 -0.35
C ILE A 298 -5.00 -6.72 -0.88
N LEU A 299 -5.94 -7.67 -0.89
CA LEU A 299 -7.32 -7.42 -1.33
C LEU A 299 -8.05 -6.43 -0.41
N SER A 300 -7.82 -6.47 0.90
CA SER A 300 -8.39 -5.51 1.86
C SER A 300 -7.89 -4.08 1.59
N LYS A 301 -6.58 -3.90 1.34
CA LYS A 301 -5.99 -2.60 0.98
C LYS A 301 -6.48 -2.08 -0.38
N LEU A 302 -6.55 -2.95 -1.39
CA LEU A 302 -7.10 -2.61 -2.70
C LEU A 302 -8.54 -2.12 -2.61
N ASN A 303 -9.41 -2.88 -1.94
CA ASN A 303 -10.82 -2.56 -1.80
C ASN A 303 -11.05 -1.29 -0.97
N LYS A 304 -10.29 -1.06 0.11
CA LYS A 304 -10.31 0.22 0.85
C LYS A 304 -9.88 1.40 -0.02
N SER A 305 -8.84 1.23 -0.84
CA SER A 305 -8.36 2.28 -1.74
C SER A 305 -9.39 2.61 -2.82
N LEU A 306 -10.03 1.59 -3.42
CA LEU A 306 -11.17 1.76 -4.33
C LEU A 306 -12.32 2.52 -3.69
N SER A 307 -12.72 2.14 -2.46
CA SER A 307 -13.80 2.82 -1.73
C SER A 307 -13.47 4.27 -1.32
N SER A 308 -12.19 4.66 -1.28
CA SER A 308 -11.77 6.03 -0.94
C SER A 308 -11.96 7.05 -2.06
N ILE A 309 -12.16 6.59 -3.31
CA ILE A 309 -12.29 7.43 -4.50
C ILE A 309 -13.68 7.20 -5.13
N PRO A 310 -14.54 8.22 -5.25
CA PRO A 310 -15.83 8.08 -5.94
C PRO A 310 -15.64 8.02 -7.47
N HIS A 311 -16.66 7.58 -8.20
CA HIS A 311 -16.71 7.55 -9.68
C HIS A 311 -15.62 6.72 -10.40
N VAL A 312 -14.88 5.86 -9.69
CA VAL A 312 -13.80 5.04 -10.26
C VAL A 312 -14.33 4.09 -11.34
N LYS A 313 -13.80 4.21 -12.55
CA LYS A 313 -14.10 3.34 -13.70
C LYS A 313 -13.07 2.21 -13.86
N GLY A 314 -11.91 2.31 -13.21
CA GLY A 314 -10.79 1.36 -13.30
C GLY A 314 -9.60 1.77 -12.45
N ILE A 315 -8.47 1.07 -12.58
CA ILE A 315 -7.21 1.43 -11.90
C ILE A 315 -6.03 1.48 -12.87
N ASN A 316 -4.98 2.21 -12.51
CA ASN A 316 -3.62 1.98 -12.98
C ASN A 316 -2.66 1.84 -11.79
N ASN A 317 -1.44 1.37 -12.03
CA ASN A 317 -0.43 1.20 -10.99
C ASN A 317 0.44 2.47 -10.84
N HIS A 318 0.53 2.97 -9.60
CA HIS A 318 1.57 3.90 -9.16
C HIS A 318 2.80 3.09 -8.74
N MET A 319 3.95 3.38 -9.34
CA MET A 319 5.16 2.54 -9.21
C MET A 319 4.87 1.06 -9.53
N GLY A 320 5.05 0.13 -8.58
CA GLY A 320 4.64 -1.27 -8.77
C GLY A 320 5.58 -2.16 -9.59
N SER A 321 6.80 -1.72 -9.94
CA SER A 321 7.71 -2.51 -10.78
C SER A 321 8.22 -3.84 -10.17
N LYS A 322 7.96 -4.11 -8.89
CA LYS A 322 8.17 -5.42 -8.25
C LYS A 322 6.85 -6.16 -8.08
N PHE A 323 5.77 -5.46 -7.72
CA PHE A 323 4.43 -6.04 -7.59
C PHE A 323 3.89 -6.60 -8.92
N MET A 324 3.95 -5.79 -9.99
CA MET A 324 3.43 -6.13 -11.32
C MET A 324 4.22 -7.23 -12.04
N GLU A 325 5.39 -7.62 -11.54
CA GLU A 325 6.14 -8.77 -12.06
C GLU A 325 5.77 -10.09 -11.34
N ASN A 326 5.16 -10.00 -10.16
CA ASN A 326 4.60 -11.15 -9.48
C ASN A 326 3.26 -11.51 -10.15
N GLY A 327 3.29 -12.53 -11.02
CA GLY A 327 2.12 -12.99 -11.77
C GLY A 327 0.95 -13.41 -10.87
N GLU A 328 1.22 -14.13 -9.78
CA GLU A 328 0.20 -14.63 -8.85
C GLU A 328 -0.55 -13.48 -8.15
N LEU A 329 0.17 -12.47 -7.64
CA LEU A 329 -0.43 -11.30 -6.99
C LEU A 329 -1.07 -10.35 -8.00
N THR A 330 -0.52 -10.24 -9.20
CA THR A 330 -1.11 -9.48 -10.31
C THR A 330 -2.44 -10.10 -10.74
N GLU A 331 -2.49 -11.41 -10.95
CA GLU A 331 -3.72 -12.15 -11.27
C GLU A 331 -4.76 -12.03 -10.16
N LEU A 332 -4.34 -12.15 -8.89
CA LEU A 332 -5.21 -11.98 -7.71
C LEU A 332 -5.95 -10.63 -7.75
N ILE A 333 -5.24 -9.51 -7.92
CA ILE A 333 -5.89 -8.19 -7.94
C ILE A 333 -6.72 -7.99 -9.21
N LEU A 334 -6.29 -8.51 -10.37
CA LEU A 334 -7.03 -8.37 -11.63
C LEU A 334 -8.34 -9.17 -11.61
N ARG A 335 -8.38 -10.35 -10.98
CA ARG A 335 -9.63 -11.11 -10.76
C ARG A 335 -10.61 -10.35 -9.85
N ASP A 336 -10.13 -9.72 -8.79
CA ASP A 336 -10.94 -8.88 -7.88
C ASP A 336 -11.49 -7.62 -8.56
N LEU A 337 -10.71 -7.00 -9.46
CA LEU A 337 -11.15 -5.87 -10.28
C LEU A 337 -12.17 -6.31 -11.35
N LYS A 338 -11.94 -7.44 -12.01
CA LYS A 338 -12.84 -8.01 -13.02
C LYS A 338 -14.22 -8.31 -12.42
N SER A 339 -14.30 -8.87 -11.21
CA SER A 339 -15.58 -9.16 -10.55
C SER A 339 -16.41 -7.90 -10.27
N LYS A 340 -15.76 -6.73 -10.20
CA LYS A 340 -16.39 -5.40 -10.05
C LYS A 340 -16.65 -4.67 -11.37
N GLY A 341 -16.34 -5.30 -12.51
CA GLY A 341 -16.48 -4.70 -13.84
C GLY A 341 -15.49 -3.56 -14.15
N LEU A 342 -14.45 -3.40 -13.33
CA LEU A 342 -13.45 -2.33 -13.44
C LEU A 342 -12.43 -2.63 -14.54
N MET A 343 -12.01 -1.59 -15.27
CA MET A 343 -10.90 -1.69 -16.24
C MET A 343 -9.53 -1.60 -15.55
N PHE A 344 -8.50 -2.14 -16.20
CA PHE A 344 -7.11 -2.00 -15.78
C PHE A 344 -6.29 -1.27 -16.84
N VAL A 345 -5.34 -0.42 -16.43
CA VAL A 345 -4.39 0.23 -17.34
C VAL A 345 -2.99 0.00 -16.80
N ASP A 346 -2.16 -0.70 -17.57
CA ASP A 346 -0.76 -0.94 -17.20
C ASP A 346 0.09 0.32 -17.45
N SER A 347 0.55 0.95 -16.38
CA SER A 347 1.48 2.10 -16.43
C SER A 347 2.87 1.70 -16.95
N LYS A 348 3.13 0.39 -17.12
CA LYS A 348 4.34 -0.21 -17.68
C LYS A 348 5.61 0.28 -17.01
N THR A 349 5.64 0.19 -15.68
CA THR A 349 6.76 0.62 -14.83
C THR A 349 7.91 -0.39 -14.80
N SER A 350 7.72 -1.55 -15.42
CA SER A 350 8.78 -2.49 -15.82
C SER A 350 8.54 -3.02 -17.24
N SER A 351 9.59 -3.53 -17.88
CA SER A 351 9.47 -4.35 -19.10
C SER A 351 8.82 -5.71 -18.84
N GLU A 352 9.01 -6.26 -17.63
CA GLU A 352 8.53 -7.59 -17.24
C GLU A 352 7.12 -7.60 -16.61
N SER A 353 6.41 -6.46 -16.68
CA SER A 353 5.05 -6.34 -16.12
C SER A 353 4.12 -7.40 -16.71
N LYS A 354 3.42 -8.13 -15.83
CA LYS A 354 2.38 -9.11 -16.19
C LYS A 354 0.99 -8.50 -16.30
N GLY A 355 0.82 -7.25 -15.87
CA GLY A 355 -0.48 -6.58 -15.78
C GLY A 355 -1.30 -6.63 -17.07
N TYR A 356 -0.76 -6.11 -18.16
CA TYR A 356 -1.48 -6.05 -19.44
C TYR A 356 -1.83 -7.44 -20.01
N GLU A 357 -0.88 -8.38 -19.99
CA GLU A 357 -1.06 -9.74 -20.53
C GLU A 357 -2.10 -10.52 -19.73
N THR A 358 -1.96 -10.58 -18.39
CA THR A 358 -2.91 -11.24 -17.50
C THR A 358 -4.31 -10.62 -17.58
N ALA A 359 -4.41 -9.29 -17.75
CA ALA A 359 -5.71 -8.63 -17.93
C ALA A 359 -6.39 -9.01 -19.26
N LEU A 360 -5.63 -9.24 -20.34
CA LEU A 360 -6.17 -9.75 -21.61
C LEU A 360 -6.63 -11.21 -21.48
N GLU A 361 -5.84 -12.07 -20.84
CA GLU A 361 -6.19 -13.48 -20.58
C GLU A 361 -7.46 -13.61 -19.72
N LEU A 362 -7.60 -12.73 -18.72
CA LEU A 362 -8.81 -12.61 -17.92
C LEU A 362 -9.98 -11.97 -18.68
N GLY A 363 -9.82 -11.52 -19.93
CA GLY A 363 -10.87 -10.89 -20.72
C GLY A 363 -11.36 -9.56 -20.14
N MET A 364 -10.48 -8.82 -19.46
CA MET A 364 -10.79 -7.51 -18.90
C MET A 364 -10.73 -6.42 -19.98
N LYS A 365 -11.44 -5.31 -19.74
CA LYS A 365 -11.18 -4.05 -20.43
C LYS A 365 -9.80 -3.56 -19.99
N THR A 366 -8.82 -3.59 -20.90
CA THR A 366 -7.43 -3.30 -20.55
C THR A 366 -6.70 -2.50 -21.62
N ALA A 367 -5.63 -1.82 -21.19
CA ALA A 367 -4.73 -1.01 -22.01
C ALA A 367 -3.34 -0.96 -21.37
N GLN A 368 -2.32 -0.54 -22.13
CA GLN A 368 -0.99 -0.22 -21.60
C GLN A 368 -0.48 1.10 -22.18
N ARG A 369 0.41 1.78 -21.44
CA ARG A 369 1.05 3.04 -21.87
C ARG A 369 1.95 2.87 -23.10
N ASP A 370 1.82 3.75 -24.09
CA ASP A 370 2.76 3.91 -25.21
C ASP A 370 3.90 4.88 -24.88
N VAL A 371 3.58 6.04 -24.27
CA VAL A 371 4.53 7.13 -24.03
C VAL A 371 4.42 7.62 -22.59
N PHE A 372 5.56 7.79 -21.92
CA PHE A 372 5.65 8.57 -20.69
C PHE A 372 6.03 10.00 -21.08
N LEU A 373 5.19 11.00 -20.77
CA LEU A 373 5.38 12.34 -21.34
C LEU A 373 6.39 13.20 -20.58
N ASP A 374 6.67 12.90 -19.30
CA ASP A 374 7.54 13.72 -18.42
C ASP A 374 8.57 12.93 -17.60
N ASN A 375 8.91 11.69 -18.01
CA ASN A 375 9.82 10.82 -17.25
C ASN A 375 11.27 11.30 -17.19
N SER A 376 11.83 11.84 -18.28
CA SER A 376 13.22 12.34 -18.31
C SER A 376 13.33 13.83 -17.94
N SER A 377 12.25 14.60 -18.06
CA SER A 377 12.24 16.02 -17.72
C SER A 377 10.82 16.53 -17.48
N LYS A 378 10.69 17.40 -16.47
CA LYS A 378 9.46 18.09 -16.09
C LYS A 378 9.29 19.43 -16.82
N ASN A 379 10.21 19.77 -17.74
CA ASN A 379 10.18 20.98 -18.55
C ASN A 379 9.09 20.90 -19.63
N SER A 380 8.33 21.98 -19.83
CA SER A 380 7.23 22.00 -20.81
C SER A 380 7.68 21.62 -22.22
N GLN A 381 8.85 22.06 -22.70
CA GLN A 381 9.31 21.75 -24.05
C GLN A 381 9.52 20.24 -24.27
N TYR A 382 10.10 19.54 -23.31
CA TYR A 382 10.26 18.09 -23.36
C TYR A 382 8.90 17.38 -23.48
N VAL A 383 7.91 17.82 -22.68
CA VAL A 383 6.55 17.27 -22.71
C VAL A 383 5.86 17.56 -24.05
N LYS A 384 6.04 18.74 -24.64
CA LYS A 384 5.55 19.06 -26.00
C LYS A 384 6.09 18.07 -27.04
N ASP A 385 7.37 17.73 -26.95
CA ASP A 385 7.99 16.81 -27.91
C ASP A 385 7.57 15.35 -27.67
N GLN A 386 7.30 14.93 -26.42
CA GLN A 386 6.64 13.64 -26.16
C GLN A 386 5.17 13.62 -26.63
N LEU A 387 4.43 14.73 -26.57
CA LEU A 387 3.07 14.83 -27.13
C LEU A 387 3.07 14.70 -28.65
N LYS A 388 4.01 15.34 -29.36
CA LYS A 388 4.21 15.12 -30.81
C LYS A 388 4.54 13.66 -31.13
N LYS A 389 5.36 13.01 -30.31
CA LYS A 389 5.64 11.56 -30.42
C LYS A 389 4.39 10.71 -30.22
N LEU A 390 3.56 11.03 -29.24
CA LEU A 390 2.27 10.35 -28.98
C LEU A 390 1.34 10.46 -30.20
N VAL A 391 1.18 11.67 -30.76
CA VAL A 391 0.44 11.91 -32.01
C VAL A 391 0.98 11.05 -33.15
N ASN A 392 2.30 11.01 -33.35
CA ASN A 392 2.92 10.20 -34.40
C ASN A 392 2.78 8.68 -34.21
N ILE A 393 2.59 8.20 -32.97
CA ILE A 393 2.26 6.79 -32.69
C ILE A 393 0.77 6.54 -33.01
N SER A 394 -0.14 7.43 -32.60
CA SER A 394 -1.57 7.28 -32.86
C SER A 394 -1.90 7.23 -34.36
N LYS A 395 -1.26 8.08 -35.17
CA LYS A 395 -1.41 8.09 -36.64
C LYS A 395 -0.99 6.77 -37.31
N LYS A 396 -0.15 5.96 -36.65
CA LYS A 396 0.30 4.64 -37.13
C LYS A 396 -0.56 3.48 -36.60
N LYS A 397 -1.04 3.57 -35.37
CA LYS A 397 -1.77 2.50 -34.66
C LYS A 397 -3.30 2.68 -34.64
N GLY A 398 -3.81 3.82 -35.09
CA GLY A 398 -5.20 4.25 -34.87
C GLY A 398 -5.40 4.96 -33.53
N PHE A 399 -4.74 4.51 -32.45
CA PHE A 399 -4.69 5.22 -31.18
C PHE A 399 -3.33 5.14 -30.47
N ALA A 400 -3.10 6.00 -29.46
CA ALA A 400 -1.95 5.88 -28.55
C ALA A 400 -2.27 6.42 -27.14
N ILE A 401 -1.59 5.91 -26.12
CA ILE A 401 -1.81 6.27 -24.71
C ILE A 401 -0.57 6.93 -24.09
N GLY A 402 -0.73 8.19 -23.68
CA GLY A 402 0.25 8.96 -22.92
C GLY A 402 -0.10 9.01 -21.44
N ILE A 403 0.90 8.84 -20.57
CA ILE A 403 0.77 9.06 -19.13
C ILE A 403 1.81 10.09 -18.67
N CYS A 404 1.43 10.95 -17.73
CA CYS A 404 2.28 11.98 -17.14
C CYS A 404 1.81 12.36 -15.73
N HIS A 405 2.54 13.25 -15.07
CA HIS A 405 2.27 13.72 -13.71
C HIS A 405 1.84 15.20 -13.71
N PRO A 406 1.30 15.74 -12.60
CA PRO A 406 0.71 17.07 -12.55
C PRO A 406 1.76 18.18 -12.33
N TYR A 407 2.96 18.03 -12.91
CA TYR A 407 4.04 19.00 -12.77
C TYR A 407 3.71 20.32 -13.52
N PRO A 408 4.17 21.49 -13.03
CA PRO A 408 3.85 22.77 -13.66
C PRO A 408 4.21 22.86 -15.15
N GLY A 409 5.35 22.29 -15.56
CA GLY A 409 5.74 22.23 -16.97
C GLY A 409 4.88 21.28 -17.80
N THR A 410 4.49 20.13 -17.25
CA THR A 410 3.56 19.18 -17.88
C THR A 410 2.19 19.83 -18.09
N VAL A 411 1.60 20.43 -17.05
CA VAL A 411 0.30 21.12 -17.13
C VAL A 411 0.34 22.27 -18.14
N LYS A 412 1.43 23.07 -18.17
CA LYS A 412 1.63 24.11 -19.18
C LYS A 412 1.67 23.52 -20.60
N ALA A 413 2.46 22.48 -20.83
CA ALA A 413 2.57 21.86 -22.14
C ALA A 413 1.24 21.24 -22.62
N LEU A 414 0.48 20.61 -21.73
CA LEU A 414 -0.86 20.10 -22.03
C LEU A 414 -1.82 21.22 -22.42
N ALA A 415 -1.86 22.32 -21.65
CA ALA A 415 -2.74 23.45 -21.92
C ALA A 415 -2.43 24.16 -23.24
N GLU A 416 -1.14 24.25 -23.63
CA GLU A 416 -0.70 24.84 -24.88
C GLU A 416 -0.91 23.89 -26.09
N MET A 417 -0.53 22.61 -25.98
CA MET A 417 -0.53 21.68 -27.12
C MET A 417 -1.91 21.07 -27.43
N ILE A 418 -2.78 20.84 -26.43
CA ILE A 418 -4.06 20.15 -26.67
C ILE A 418 -4.96 20.89 -27.69
N PRO A 419 -5.11 22.22 -27.63
CA PRO A 419 -5.81 22.98 -28.67
C PRO A 419 -5.19 22.83 -30.06
N GLU A 420 -3.86 22.78 -30.16
CA GLU A 420 -3.14 22.61 -31.44
C GLU A 420 -3.36 21.22 -32.04
N ILE A 421 -3.10 20.15 -31.26
CA ILE A 421 -3.15 18.76 -31.73
C ILE A 421 -4.57 18.26 -31.99
N ASN A 422 -5.60 18.86 -31.39
CA ASN A 422 -7.01 18.56 -31.70
C ASN A 422 -7.37 18.78 -33.18
N ASN A 423 -6.56 19.54 -33.94
CA ASN A 423 -6.70 19.65 -35.40
C ASN A 423 -6.30 18.36 -36.13
N GLU A 424 -5.34 17.60 -35.58
CA GLU A 424 -4.73 16.42 -36.20
C GLU A 424 -5.25 15.09 -35.64
N VAL A 425 -5.59 15.06 -34.35
CA VAL A 425 -6.02 13.88 -33.58
C VAL A 425 -7.24 14.20 -32.73
N GLU A 426 -7.90 13.17 -32.20
CA GLU A 426 -8.99 13.30 -31.23
C GLU A 426 -8.47 12.95 -29.82
N VAL A 427 -8.54 13.88 -28.86
CA VAL A 427 -8.20 13.58 -27.45
C VAL A 427 -9.41 12.95 -26.75
N VAL A 428 -9.33 11.65 -26.47
CA VAL A 428 -10.42 10.86 -25.88
C VAL A 428 -10.08 10.32 -24.49
N SER A 429 -11.13 9.94 -23.76
CA SER A 429 -10.98 9.28 -22.46
C SER A 429 -10.48 7.83 -22.60
N ILE A 430 -9.92 7.24 -21.53
CA ILE A 430 -9.43 5.86 -21.59
C ILE A 430 -10.57 4.84 -21.82
N SER A 431 -11.74 5.07 -21.24
CA SER A 431 -12.93 4.24 -21.42
C SER A 431 -13.41 4.22 -22.87
N ASN A 432 -13.21 5.30 -23.63
CA ASN A 432 -13.51 5.32 -25.06
C ASN A 432 -12.69 4.27 -25.83
N ILE A 433 -11.40 4.12 -25.51
CA ILE A 433 -10.53 3.12 -26.14
C ILE A 433 -10.88 1.70 -25.67
N VAL A 434 -10.90 1.44 -24.36
CA VAL A 434 -11.04 0.06 -23.86
C VAL A 434 -12.45 -0.51 -24.03
N ASN A 435 -13.50 0.33 -24.09
CA ASN A 435 -14.83 -0.15 -24.44
C ASN A 435 -14.94 -0.49 -25.94
N GLN A 436 -14.31 0.30 -26.82
CA GLN A 436 -14.33 0.04 -28.28
C GLN A 436 -13.52 -1.20 -28.65
N ASN A 437 -12.41 -1.46 -27.97
CA ASN A 437 -11.55 -2.63 -28.23
C ASN A 437 -12.23 -3.98 -27.94
N SER A 438 -13.32 -4.03 -27.16
CA SER A 438 -14.17 -5.23 -27.03
C SER A 438 -14.80 -5.70 -28.36
N LYS A 439 -14.86 -4.82 -29.37
CA LYS A 439 -15.32 -5.15 -30.74
C LYS A 439 -14.20 -5.22 -31.78
N LEU A 440 -12.97 -4.80 -31.45
CA LEU A 440 -11.82 -4.79 -32.37
C LEU A 440 -10.81 -5.90 -32.08
N GLY A 441 -11.01 -6.69 -31.01
CA GLY A 441 -10.16 -7.81 -30.61
C GLY A 441 -10.51 -9.16 -31.23
N ARG A 442 -10.65 -9.24 -32.56
CA ARG A 442 -10.51 -10.48 -33.37
C ARG A 442 -10.05 -10.15 -34.78
N ASN A 443 -8.76 -10.34 -35.05
CA ASN A 443 -8.14 -10.67 -36.34
C ASN A 443 -6.66 -10.99 -36.07
#